data_AF-A0A1I8PRR7-F1
#
_entry.id   AF-A0A1I8PRR7-F1
#
_cell.length_a   1.000
_cell.length_b   1.000
_cell.length_c   1.000
_cell.angle_alpha   90.00
_cell.angle_beta   90.00
_cell.angle_gamma   90.00
#
_symmetry.space_group_name_H-M   'P 1'
#
loop_
_entity.id
_entity.type
_entity.pdbx_description
1 polymer ?
#
loop_
_entity_poly.entity_id
_entity_poly.type
_entity_poly.pdbx_seq_one_letter_code
_entity_poly.pdbx_strand_id
1 'polypeptide(L)'
;MTKFNINWIFSVVVLIAAANLASASSDAFDLSVLRDILNLFDKKLSVLQCMERSCDPLAHQKMIAIENEMGREMRTRLAAIETFELDSLKADELLQASIEKLLLAEPKCHDLSYSCPGQAIGTIHSLPQFLNDYITPVQYLTQYGLRCVNLTNVQKALEILGKSIEYLENEKSNGGNYFEEALPAYNYVANEYRKLCDGNFWFGPVIHG
;
A
#
# COMPACT_ATOMS: atom_id res chain seq x y z
N MET A 1 4.95 39.08 46.93
CA MET A 1 3.98 38.91 45.83
C MET A 1 4.74 38.79 44.51
N THR A 2 4.94 37.55 44.05
CA THR A 2 5.59 37.23 42.76
C THR A 2 4.65 37.61 41.63
N LYS A 3 5.04 38.62 40.82
CA LYS A 3 4.34 38.96 39.58
C LYS A 3 4.57 37.83 38.58
N PHE A 4 3.66 36.86 38.53
CA PHE A 4 3.67 35.83 37.50
C PHE A 4 3.56 36.50 36.13
N ASN A 5 4.59 36.32 35.31
CA ASN A 5 4.78 37.01 34.06
C ASN A 5 3.82 36.40 33.01
N ILE A 6 2.62 36.96 32.88
CA ILE A 6 1.54 36.52 31.98
C ILE A 6 2.02 36.32 30.54
N ASN A 7 3.03 37.07 30.10
CA ASN A 7 3.63 36.94 28.76
C ASN A 7 4.27 35.56 28.52
N TRP A 8 4.81 34.90 29.55
CA TRP A 8 5.38 33.55 29.40
C TRP A 8 4.31 32.49 29.18
N ILE A 9 3.16 32.62 29.86
CA ILE A 9 2.02 31.71 29.71
C ILE A 9 1.45 31.84 28.29
N PHE A 10 1.29 33.07 27.79
CA PHE A 10 0.84 33.31 26.42
C PHE A 10 1.81 32.76 25.37
N SER A 11 3.13 32.92 25.57
CA SER A 11 4.13 32.36 24.64
C SER A 11 4.08 30.83 24.57
N VAL A 12 3.91 30.16 25.72
CA VAL A 12 3.79 28.69 25.77
C VAL A 12 2.49 28.22 25.10
N VAL A 13 1.37 28.90 25.33
CA VAL A 13 0.08 28.55 24.69
C VAL A 13 0.14 28.74 23.17
N VAL A 14 0.79 29.81 22.68
CA VAL A 14 0.99 30.04 21.24
C VAL A 14 1.92 28.99 20.62
N LEU A 15 2.99 28.59 21.32
CA LEU A 15 3.88 27.51 20.86
C LEU A 15 3.16 26.15 20.81
N ILE A 16 2.35 25.81 21.81
CA ILE A 16 1.55 24.58 21.82
C ILE A 16 0.51 24.63 20.70
N ALA A 17 -0.15 25.77 20.48
CA ALA A 17 -1.12 25.92 19.40
C ALA A 17 -0.46 25.81 18.01
N ALA A 18 0.71 26.41 17.82
CA ALA A 18 1.48 26.33 16.57
C ALA A 18 2.03 24.92 16.32
N ALA A 19 2.52 24.23 17.35
CA ALA A 19 2.95 22.84 17.25
C ALA A 19 1.77 21.91 16.90
N ASN A 20 0.63 22.08 17.57
CA ASN A 20 -0.58 21.32 17.26
C ASN A 20 -1.10 21.60 15.83
N LEU A 21 -1.02 22.85 15.35
CA LEU A 21 -1.39 23.18 13.97
C LEU A 21 -0.43 22.55 12.95
N ALA A 22 0.87 22.59 13.23
CA ALA A 22 1.89 22.00 12.36
C ALA A 22 1.74 20.47 12.30
N SER A 23 1.54 19.80 13.44
CA SER A 23 1.27 18.36 13.51
C SER A 23 -0.05 17.97 12.84
N ALA A 24 -1.12 18.75 13.03
CA ALA A 24 -2.39 18.49 12.34
C ALA A 24 -2.27 18.65 10.81
N SER A 25 -1.42 19.58 10.35
CA SER A 25 -1.13 19.76 8.93
C SER A 25 -0.26 18.64 8.35
N SER A 26 0.71 18.10 9.12
CA SER A 26 1.51 16.96 8.67
C SER A 26 0.67 15.69 8.59
N ASP A 27 -0.16 15.41 9.61
CA ASP A 27 -1.00 14.21 9.64
C ASP A 27 -2.03 14.20 8.49
N ALA A 28 -2.52 15.37 8.08
CA ALA A 28 -3.40 15.48 6.93
C ALA A 28 -2.69 15.19 5.60
N PHE A 29 -1.44 15.64 5.46
CA PHE A 29 -0.60 15.34 4.31
C PHE A 29 -0.26 13.84 4.26
N ASP A 30 0.19 13.28 5.38
CA ASP A 30 0.52 11.86 5.53
C ASP A 30 -0.66 10.95 5.20
N LEU A 31 -1.87 11.36 5.62
CA LEU A 31 -3.09 10.62 5.31
C LEU A 31 -3.43 10.68 3.82
N SER A 32 -3.11 11.78 3.14
CA SER A 32 -3.26 11.90 1.68
C SER A 32 -2.30 10.95 0.97
N VAL A 33 -1.01 11.01 1.31
CA VAL A 33 0.03 10.14 0.72
C VAL A 33 -0.34 8.67 0.89
N LEU A 34 -0.76 8.26 2.10
CA LEU A 34 -1.15 6.89 2.33
C LEU A 34 -2.37 6.48 1.49
N ARG A 35 -3.38 7.35 1.37
CA ARG A 35 -4.55 7.06 0.53
C ARG A 35 -4.19 6.92 -0.94
N ASP A 36 -3.29 7.75 -1.43
CA ASP A 36 -2.80 7.68 -2.82
C ASP A 36 -2.11 6.33 -3.08
N ILE A 37 -1.24 5.89 -2.17
CA ILE A 37 -0.60 4.57 -2.22
C ILE A 37 -1.63 3.43 -2.22
N LEU A 38 -2.64 3.49 -1.35
CA LEU A 38 -3.70 2.47 -1.29
C LEU A 38 -4.54 2.43 -2.59
N ASN A 39 -4.81 3.60 -3.19
CA ASN A 39 -5.49 3.68 -4.47
C ASN A 39 -4.62 3.10 -5.61
N LEU A 40 -3.30 3.30 -5.57
CA LEU A 40 -2.39 2.68 -6.53
C LEU A 40 -2.37 1.15 -6.39
N PHE A 41 -2.39 0.62 -5.17
CA PHE A 41 -2.53 -0.83 -4.97
C PHE A 41 -3.81 -1.38 -5.61
N ASP A 42 -4.96 -0.74 -5.38
CA ASP A 42 -6.24 -1.14 -5.97
C ASP A 42 -6.22 -1.06 -7.52
N LYS A 43 -5.63 0.00 -8.06
CA LYS A 43 -5.41 0.15 -9.51
C LYS A 43 -4.52 -0.94 -10.07
N LYS A 44 -3.41 -1.27 -9.39
CA LYS A 44 -2.49 -2.34 -9.79
C LYS A 44 -3.21 -3.69 -9.81
N LEU A 45 -4.03 -3.99 -8.81
CA LEU A 45 -4.85 -5.20 -8.80
C LEU A 45 -5.79 -5.29 -10.00
N SER A 46 -6.46 -4.18 -10.34
CA SER A 46 -7.34 -4.11 -11.51
C SER A 46 -6.57 -4.39 -12.81
N VAL A 47 -5.36 -3.86 -12.96
CA VAL A 47 -4.50 -4.10 -14.13
C VAL A 47 -4.03 -5.56 -14.18
N LEU A 48 -3.60 -6.15 -13.06
CA LEU A 48 -3.19 -7.56 -13.01
C LEU A 48 -4.35 -8.50 -13.38
N GLN A 49 -5.56 -8.24 -12.85
CA GLN A 49 -6.76 -9.00 -13.20
C GLN A 49 -7.15 -8.83 -14.67
N CYS A 50 -6.99 -7.62 -15.22
CA CYS A 50 -7.17 -7.40 -16.65
C CYS A 50 -6.19 -8.24 -17.48
N MET A 51 -4.91 -8.16 -17.16
CA MET A 51 -3.85 -8.87 -17.88
C MET A 51 -4.04 -10.39 -17.81
N GLU A 52 -4.55 -10.94 -16.70
CA GLU A 52 -4.87 -12.37 -16.60
C GLU A 52 -5.98 -12.79 -17.56
N ARG A 53 -6.98 -11.93 -17.76
CA ARG A 53 -8.08 -12.14 -18.71
C ARG A 53 -7.71 -11.78 -20.15
N SER A 54 -6.49 -11.30 -20.38
CA SER A 54 -6.01 -10.97 -21.72
C SER A 54 -5.77 -12.23 -22.54
N CYS A 55 -5.70 -12.06 -23.86
CA CYS A 55 -5.48 -13.17 -24.78
C CYS A 55 -4.00 -13.34 -25.10
N ASP A 56 -3.14 -12.65 -24.36
CA ASP A 56 -1.71 -12.75 -24.47
C ASP A 56 -1.23 -14.03 -23.73
N PRO A 57 -0.72 -15.04 -24.44
CA PRO A 57 -0.23 -16.25 -23.80
C PRO A 57 0.99 -16.00 -22.88
N LEU A 58 1.61 -14.82 -22.97
CA LEU A 58 2.75 -14.41 -22.16
C LEU A 58 2.37 -13.45 -21.03
N ALA A 59 1.08 -13.16 -20.80
CA ALA A 59 0.64 -12.17 -19.81
C ALA A 59 1.26 -12.40 -18.42
N HIS A 60 1.18 -13.62 -17.89
CA HIS A 60 1.77 -13.95 -16.58
C HIS A 60 3.29 -13.78 -16.55
N GLN A 61 3.99 -14.16 -17.61
CA GLN A 61 5.46 -14.02 -17.68
C GLN A 61 5.85 -12.54 -17.69
N LYS A 62 5.09 -11.70 -18.41
CA LYS A 62 5.29 -10.24 -18.43
C LYS A 62 5.03 -9.62 -17.05
N MET A 63 3.92 -10.00 -16.38
CA MET A 63 3.64 -9.56 -15.01
C MET A 63 4.82 -9.89 -14.08
N ILE A 64 5.26 -11.15 -14.07
CA ILE A 64 6.38 -11.61 -13.22
C ILE A 64 7.67 -10.85 -13.56
N ALA A 65 7.98 -10.66 -14.84
CA ALA A 65 9.18 -9.96 -15.26
C ALA A 65 9.20 -8.49 -14.80
N ILE A 66 8.06 -7.80 -14.93
CA ILE A 66 7.88 -6.42 -14.47
C ILE A 66 8.01 -6.35 -12.95
N GLU A 67 7.30 -7.20 -12.21
CA GLU A 67 7.35 -7.19 -10.75
C GLU A 67 8.73 -7.56 -10.20
N ASN A 68 9.43 -8.51 -10.83
CA ASN A 68 10.82 -8.81 -10.49
C ASN A 68 11.75 -7.62 -10.76
N GLU A 69 11.49 -6.82 -11.79
CA GLU A 69 12.23 -5.57 -12.04
C GLU A 69 11.98 -4.56 -10.93
N MET A 70 10.72 -4.35 -10.53
CA MET A 70 10.33 -3.43 -9.47
C MET A 70 10.91 -3.85 -8.11
N GLY A 71 10.91 -5.14 -7.80
CA GLY A 71 11.56 -5.66 -6.59
C GLY A 71 13.07 -5.44 -6.58
N ARG A 72 13.75 -5.58 -7.72
CA ARG A 72 15.18 -5.23 -7.82
C ARG A 72 15.40 -3.74 -7.64
N GLU A 73 14.58 -2.90 -8.25
CA GLU A 73 14.69 -1.44 -8.16
C GLU A 73 14.45 -0.93 -6.73
N MET A 74 13.49 -1.53 -6.02
CA MET A 74 13.27 -1.25 -4.61
C MET A 74 14.51 -1.53 -3.77
N ARG A 75 15.18 -2.67 -3.99
CA ARG A 75 16.39 -3.06 -3.25
C ARG A 75 17.61 -2.21 -3.59
N THR A 76 17.69 -1.64 -4.79
CA THR A 76 18.86 -0.85 -5.22
C THR A 76 18.74 0.64 -4.88
N ARG A 77 17.52 1.18 -4.75
CA ARG A 77 17.29 2.58 -4.36
C ARG A 77 17.43 2.76 -2.84
N LEU A 78 18.63 2.62 -2.27
CA LEU A 78 18.87 2.92 -0.85
C LEU A 78 18.80 4.45 -0.63
N ALA A 79 17.92 4.91 0.25
CA ALA A 79 17.88 6.31 0.65
C ALA A 79 19.02 6.61 1.62
N ALA A 80 19.68 7.77 1.48
CA ALA A 80 20.76 8.18 2.40
C ALA A 80 20.24 8.49 3.83
N ILE A 81 18.91 8.67 3.97
CA ILE A 81 18.16 8.82 5.21
C ILE A 81 16.88 8.00 5.04
N GLU A 82 16.66 6.99 5.88
CA GLU A 82 15.46 6.15 5.88
C GLU A 82 14.50 6.68 6.95
N THR A 83 13.41 7.32 6.51
CA THR A 83 12.24 7.60 7.37
C THR A 83 11.04 6.93 6.74
N PHE A 84 10.04 6.55 7.54
CA PHE A 84 8.86 5.84 7.04
C PHE A 84 8.06 6.65 6.01
N GLU A 85 8.12 7.98 6.07
CA GLU A 85 7.54 8.87 5.07
C GLU A 85 8.28 8.77 3.72
N LEU A 86 9.63 8.75 3.75
CA LEU A 86 10.44 8.58 2.55
C LEU A 86 10.27 7.19 1.94
N ASP A 87 10.17 6.15 2.77
CA ASP A 87 9.87 4.79 2.31
C ASP A 87 8.51 4.75 1.63
N SER A 88 7.50 5.42 2.20
CA SER A 88 6.16 5.49 1.61
C SER A 88 6.16 6.20 0.25
N LEU A 89 6.91 7.30 0.09
CA LEU A 89 7.08 7.97 -1.21
C LEU A 89 7.81 7.08 -2.23
N LYS A 90 8.80 6.31 -1.80
CA LYS A 90 9.48 5.34 -2.67
C LYS A 90 8.52 4.25 -3.13
N ALA A 91 7.65 3.74 -2.24
CA ALA A 91 6.62 2.78 -2.62
C ALA A 91 5.62 3.37 -3.61
N ASP A 92 5.21 4.63 -3.43
CA ASP A 92 4.36 5.36 -4.37
C ASP A 92 4.96 5.39 -5.79
N GLU A 93 6.21 5.84 -5.92
CA GLU A 93 6.92 5.90 -7.21
C GLU A 93 7.03 4.52 -7.88
N LEU A 94 7.42 3.50 -7.11
CA LEU A 94 7.60 2.14 -7.64
C LEU A 94 6.26 1.49 -8.04
N LEU A 95 5.19 1.76 -7.29
CA LEU A 95 3.85 1.30 -7.65
C LEU A 95 3.35 1.97 -8.92
N GLN A 96 3.57 3.28 -9.06
CA GLN A 96 3.21 3.99 -10.27
C GLN A 96 3.99 3.46 -11.49
N ALA A 97 5.30 3.29 -11.36
CA ALA A 97 6.15 2.72 -12.42
C ALA A 97 5.73 1.29 -12.80
N SER A 98 5.40 0.45 -11.80
CA SER A 98 4.85 -0.89 -12.00
C SER A 98 3.57 -0.86 -12.82
N ILE A 99 2.61 -0.02 -12.44
CA ILE A 99 1.32 0.13 -13.14
C ILE A 99 1.54 0.59 -14.58
N GLU A 100 2.40 1.58 -14.81
CA GLU A 100 2.71 2.08 -16.16
C GLU A 100 3.32 0.97 -17.04
N LYS A 101 4.27 0.21 -16.51
CA LYS A 101 4.87 -0.93 -17.23
C LYS A 101 3.86 -2.02 -17.55
N LEU A 102 2.97 -2.36 -16.60
CA LEU A 102 1.91 -3.35 -16.81
C LEU A 102 0.92 -2.89 -17.89
N LEU A 103 0.52 -1.62 -17.86
CA LEU A 103 -0.34 -1.03 -18.89
C LEU A 103 0.33 -0.99 -20.26
N LEU A 104 1.64 -0.73 -20.35
CA LEU A 104 2.37 -0.81 -21.61
C LEU A 104 2.48 -2.24 -22.14
N ALA A 105 2.57 -3.23 -21.23
CA ALA A 105 2.66 -4.64 -21.57
C ALA A 105 1.34 -5.21 -22.13
N GLU A 106 0.20 -4.69 -21.66
CA GLU A 106 -1.13 -4.94 -22.20
C GLU A 106 -1.95 -3.63 -22.23
N PRO A 107 -1.84 -2.84 -23.32
CA PRO A 107 -2.50 -1.54 -23.43
C PRO A 107 -4.01 -1.67 -23.55
N LYS A 108 -4.53 -2.88 -23.81
CA LYS A 108 -5.96 -3.06 -23.77
C LYS A 108 -6.47 -2.72 -22.38
N CYS A 109 -5.71 -2.96 -21.28
CA CYS A 109 -6.07 -2.69 -19.87
C CYS A 109 -6.63 -1.29 -19.52
N HIS A 110 -6.71 -0.37 -20.49
CA HIS A 110 -7.48 0.86 -20.46
C HIS A 110 -9.00 0.72 -20.74
N ASP A 111 -9.45 -0.22 -21.58
CA ASP A 111 -10.87 -0.46 -21.94
C ASP A 111 -11.35 -1.89 -21.54
N LEU A 112 -12.05 -2.02 -20.41
CA LEU A 112 -12.38 -3.30 -19.73
C LEU A 112 -13.20 -4.32 -20.54
N SER A 113 -13.53 -4.05 -21.81
CA SER A 113 -14.35 -4.91 -22.66
C SER A 113 -13.69 -6.22 -23.12
N TYR A 114 -12.51 -6.58 -22.60
CA TYR A 114 -11.66 -7.68 -23.11
C TYR A 114 -12.44 -8.98 -23.26
N SER A 115 -12.56 -9.43 -24.51
CA SER A 115 -13.11 -10.73 -24.85
C SER A 115 -12.04 -11.53 -25.57
N CYS A 116 -11.56 -12.60 -24.95
CA CYS A 116 -10.79 -13.59 -25.69
C CYS A 116 -11.69 -14.40 -26.59
N PRO A 117 -11.28 -14.66 -27.85
CA PRO A 117 -12.00 -15.59 -28.70
C PRO A 117 -12.12 -16.91 -27.92
N GLY A 118 -13.37 -17.32 -27.72
CA GLY A 118 -13.79 -18.15 -26.60
C GLY A 118 -12.95 -19.39 -26.39
N GLN A 119 -12.58 -19.62 -25.13
CA GLN A 119 -12.29 -20.97 -24.68
C GLN A 119 -13.55 -21.82 -24.87
N ALA A 120 -13.34 -23.05 -25.32
CA ALA A 120 -14.39 -24.05 -25.37
C ALA A 120 -15.14 -24.06 -24.02
N ILE A 121 -16.46 -23.97 -24.11
CA ILE A 121 -17.43 -24.10 -23.01
C ILE A 121 -16.94 -25.20 -22.06
N GLY A 122 -16.44 -24.84 -20.87
CA GLY A 122 -16.07 -25.80 -19.82
C GLY A 122 -14.71 -25.64 -19.12
N THR A 123 -13.86 -24.68 -19.49
CA THR A 123 -12.60 -24.44 -18.77
C THR A 123 -12.71 -23.22 -17.85
N ILE A 124 -12.97 -23.47 -16.56
CA ILE A 124 -12.75 -22.48 -15.51
C ILE A 124 -11.23 -22.33 -15.43
N HIS A 125 -10.67 -21.26 -15.98
CA HIS A 125 -9.29 -20.88 -15.66
C HIS A 125 -9.29 -20.38 -14.22
N SER A 126 -8.93 -21.26 -13.29
CA SER A 126 -8.58 -20.83 -11.94
C SER A 126 -7.36 -19.92 -12.05
N LEU A 127 -7.44 -18.73 -11.48
CA LEU A 127 -6.32 -17.79 -11.37
C LEU A 127 -5.07 -18.55 -10.91
N PRO A 128 -3.89 -18.32 -11.51
CA PRO A 128 -2.67 -18.95 -11.02
C PRO A 128 -2.51 -18.71 -9.52
N GLN A 129 -2.16 -19.75 -8.78
CA GLN A 129 -2.15 -19.70 -7.32
C GLN A 129 -1.29 -18.55 -6.78
N PHE A 130 -0.11 -18.29 -7.39
CA PHE A 130 0.76 -17.17 -6.99
C PHE A 130 0.05 -15.80 -7.09
N LEU A 131 -0.79 -15.61 -8.10
CA LEU A 131 -1.52 -14.35 -8.31
C LEU A 131 -2.70 -14.26 -7.33
N ASN A 132 -3.39 -15.37 -7.08
CA ASN A 132 -4.48 -15.42 -6.09
C ASN A 132 -3.98 -15.13 -4.67
N ASP A 133 -2.86 -15.75 -4.31
CA ASP A 133 -2.22 -15.61 -3.02
C ASP A 133 -1.71 -14.18 -2.83
N TYR A 134 -1.26 -13.51 -3.89
CA TYR A 134 -0.86 -12.09 -3.86
C TYR A 134 -2.04 -11.12 -3.80
N ILE A 135 -3.07 -11.32 -4.61
CA ILE A 135 -4.22 -10.40 -4.71
C ILE A 135 -4.94 -10.28 -3.36
N THR A 136 -5.11 -11.40 -2.65
CA THR A 136 -5.93 -11.43 -1.43
C THR A 136 -5.39 -10.52 -0.31
N PRO A 137 -4.12 -10.59 0.10
CA PRO A 137 -3.54 -9.65 1.07
C PRO A 137 -3.54 -8.20 0.61
N VAL A 138 -3.35 -7.93 -0.69
CA VAL A 138 -3.38 -6.57 -1.24
C VAL A 138 -4.81 -5.99 -1.26
N GLN A 139 -5.82 -6.82 -1.50
CA GLN A 139 -7.22 -6.41 -1.31
C GLN A 139 -7.52 -6.12 0.17
N TYR A 140 -6.99 -6.93 1.09
CA TYR A 140 -7.19 -6.69 2.52
C TYR A 140 -6.48 -5.43 3.01
N LEU A 141 -5.24 -5.16 2.59
CA LEU A 141 -4.54 -3.96 3.01
C LEU A 141 -5.22 -2.69 2.47
N THR A 142 -5.73 -2.70 1.23
CA THR A 142 -6.48 -1.57 0.67
C THR A 142 -7.81 -1.37 1.39
N GLN A 143 -8.57 -2.45 1.59
CA GLN A 143 -9.83 -2.43 2.31
C GLN A 143 -9.68 -1.91 3.76
N TYR A 144 -8.75 -2.48 4.53
CA TYR A 144 -8.55 -2.08 5.91
C TYR A 144 -7.87 -0.70 6.01
N GLY A 145 -6.91 -0.40 5.14
CA GLY A 145 -6.24 0.90 5.09
C GLY A 145 -7.22 2.04 4.85
N LEU A 146 -8.06 1.94 3.82
CA LEU A 146 -9.04 2.98 3.49
C LEU A 146 -10.13 3.13 4.55
N ARG A 147 -10.51 2.03 5.21
CA ARG A 147 -11.60 2.03 6.21
C ARG A 147 -11.14 2.47 7.59
N CYS A 148 -9.91 2.13 7.99
CA CYS A 148 -9.50 2.15 9.40
C CYS A 148 -8.39 3.16 9.71
N VAL A 149 -7.67 3.64 8.69
CA VAL A 149 -6.66 4.69 8.87
C VAL A 149 -7.31 6.08 8.81
N ASN A 150 -7.00 6.91 9.79
CA ASN A 150 -7.52 8.26 9.97
C ASN A 150 -6.44 9.15 10.62
N LEU A 151 -6.75 10.43 10.82
CA LEU A 151 -5.81 11.42 11.37
C LEU A 151 -5.23 11.02 12.74
N THR A 152 -5.92 10.19 13.52
CA THR A 152 -5.47 9.80 14.87
C THR A 152 -4.48 8.63 14.86
N ASN A 153 -4.36 7.89 13.76
CA ASN A 153 -3.52 6.70 13.67
C ASN A 153 -2.65 6.64 12.40
N VAL A 154 -2.61 7.71 11.60
CA VAL A 154 -1.88 7.79 10.34
C VAL A 154 -0.37 7.57 10.51
N GLN A 155 0.25 8.16 11.52
CA GLN A 155 1.68 7.97 11.83
C GLN A 155 2.02 6.49 12.04
N LYS A 156 1.16 5.77 12.78
CA LYS A 156 1.31 4.34 13.00
C LYS A 156 1.10 3.53 11.71
N ALA A 157 0.17 3.96 10.85
CA ALA A 157 -0.07 3.32 9.57
C ALA A 157 1.11 3.48 8.60
N LEU A 158 1.77 4.64 8.61
CA LEU A 158 3.02 4.86 7.88
C LEU A 158 4.17 4.03 8.45
N GLU A 159 4.32 3.95 9.78
CA GLU A 159 5.32 3.06 10.40
C GLU A 159 5.13 1.60 9.99
N ILE A 160 3.89 1.10 9.96
CA ILE A 160 3.58 -0.26 9.50
C ILE A 160 4.00 -0.45 8.02
N LEU A 161 3.69 0.52 7.17
CA LEU A 161 4.05 0.48 5.74
C LEU A 161 5.57 0.53 5.56
N GLY A 162 6.25 1.46 6.23
CA GLY A 162 7.70 1.61 6.19
C GLY A 162 8.43 0.34 6.63
N LYS A 163 8.03 -0.29 7.74
CA LYS A 163 8.57 -1.60 8.17
C LYS A 163 8.38 -2.69 7.13
N SER A 164 7.27 -2.67 6.40
CA SER A 164 7.03 -3.65 5.33
C SER A 164 7.97 -3.42 4.14
N ILE A 165 8.33 -2.17 3.86
CA ILE A 165 9.27 -1.81 2.79
C ILE A 165 10.69 -2.18 3.22
N GLU A 166 11.09 -1.81 4.44
CA GLU A 166 12.36 -2.21 5.05
C GLU A 166 12.56 -3.73 5.01
N TYR A 167 11.49 -4.49 5.31
CA TYR A 167 11.51 -5.94 5.18
C TYR A 167 11.85 -6.39 3.75
N LEU A 168 11.18 -5.84 2.74
CA LEU A 168 11.38 -6.25 1.35
C LEU A 168 12.75 -5.86 0.78
N GLU A 169 13.34 -4.78 1.30
CA GLU A 169 14.67 -4.31 0.93
C GLU A 169 15.77 -5.20 1.49
N ASN A 170 15.59 -5.64 2.74
CA ASN A 170 16.58 -6.43 3.47
C ASN A 170 16.43 -7.94 3.23
N GLU A 171 15.28 -8.42 2.78
CA GLU A 171 15.05 -9.83 2.47
C GLU A 171 15.90 -10.26 1.27
N LYS A 172 16.74 -11.29 1.48
CA LYS A 172 17.51 -11.90 0.40
C LYS A 172 16.57 -12.64 -0.53
N SER A 173 16.73 -12.45 -1.84
CA SER A 173 15.95 -13.19 -2.83
C SER A 173 16.13 -14.70 -2.60
N ASN A 174 15.02 -15.38 -2.33
CA ASN A 174 15.00 -16.81 -2.00
C ASN A 174 14.80 -17.69 -3.24
N GLY A 175 15.02 -17.13 -4.45
CA GLY A 175 14.86 -17.83 -5.73
C GLY A 175 13.42 -17.90 -6.26
N GLY A 176 12.46 -17.33 -5.52
CA GLY A 176 11.07 -17.15 -5.96
C GLY A 176 10.89 -15.91 -6.84
N ASN A 177 9.67 -15.69 -7.33
CA ASN A 177 9.34 -14.43 -8.00
C ASN A 177 8.90 -13.36 -6.98
N TYR A 178 8.90 -12.09 -7.37
CA TYR A 178 8.61 -10.98 -6.46
C TYR A 178 7.22 -11.04 -5.82
N PHE A 179 6.21 -11.61 -6.49
CA PHE A 179 4.89 -11.79 -5.87
C PHE A 179 4.95 -12.70 -4.64
N GLU A 180 5.76 -13.77 -4.71
CA GLU A 180 5.97 -14.73 -3.62
C GLU A 180 6.85 -14.12 -2.52
N GLU A 181 7.93 -13.43 -2.91
CA GLU A 181 8.85 -12.78 -1.97
C GLU A 181 8.17 -11.66 -1.18
N ALA A 182 7.24 -10.92 -1.81
CA ALA A 182 6.58 -9.80 -1.17
C ALA A 182 5.35 -10.17 -0.33
N LEU A 183 4.88 -11.42 -0.47
CA LEU A 183 3.68 -11.92 0.20
C LEU A 183 3.71 -11.76 1.75
N PRO A 184 4.82 -12.03 2.46
CA PRO A 184 4.88 -11.82 3.91
C PRO A 184 4.68 -10.36 4.31
N ALA A 185 5.24 -9.41 3.55
CA ALA A 185 5.11 -7.98 3.81
C ALA A 185 3.66 -7.51 3.65
N TYR A 186 2.99 -7.91 2.56
CA TYR A 186 1.59 -7.57 2.35
C TYR A 186 0.67 -8.18 3.41
N ASN A 187 0.93 -9.42 3.82
CA ASN A 187 0.19 -10.05 4.92
C ASN A 187 0.40 -9.32 6.24
N TYR A 188 1.62 -8.85 6.52
CA TYR A 188 1.91 -8.05 7.70
C TYR A 188 1.09 -6.76 7.71
N VAL A 189 1.15 -5.96 6.64
CA VAL A 189 0.41 -4.69 6.53
C VAL A 189 -1.08 -4.91 6.65
N ALA A 190 -1.65 -5.88 5.91
CA ALA A 190 -3.07 -6.19 5.95
C ALA A 190 -3.54 -6.53 7.39
N ASN A 191 -2.76 -7.34 8.11
CA ASN A 191 -3.07 -7.73 9.47
C ASN A 191 -2.96 -6.57 10.46
N GLU A 192 -1.93 -5.73 10.34
CA GLU A 192 -1.75 -4.58 11.22
C GLU A 192 -2.80 -3.49 10.95
N TYR A 193 -3.16 -3.23 9.69
CA TYR A 193 -4.24 -2.30 9.36
C TYR A 193 -5.60 -2.79 9.86
N ARG A 194 -5.85 -4.11 9.81
CA ARG A 194 -7.03 -4.69 10.45
C ARG A 194 -7.07 -4.38 11.96
N LYS A 195 -5.94 -4.50 12.66
CA LYS A 195 -5.88 -4.16 14.11
C LYS A 195 -6.16 -2.68 14.39
N LEU A 196 -5.88 -1.78 13.44
CA LEU A 196 -6.27 -0.36 13.55
C LEU A 196 -7.79 -0.17 13.49
N CYS A 197 -8.53 -1.08 12.84
CA CYS A 197 -9.99 -1.10 12.90
C CYS A 197 -10.49 -1.42 14.30
N ASP A 198 -9.88 -2.44 14.93
CA ASP A 198 -10.30 -2.98 16.22
C ASP A 198 -9.85 -2.11 17.40
N GLY A 199 -8.80 -1.30 17.19
CA GLY A 199 -8.29 -0.30 18.15
C GLY A 199 -9.11 0.99 18.24
N ASN A 200 -10.07 1.22 17.34
CA ASN A 200 -11.04 2.32 17.43
C ASN A 200 -12.19 1.92 18.37
N PHE A 201 -11.87 1.70 19.65
CA PHE A 201 -12.81 1.39 20.72
C PHE A 201 -13.63 2.62 21.15
N TRP A 202 -14.27 3.30 20.19
CA TRP A 202 -15.26 4.35 20.42
C TRP A 202 -16.66 4.01 19.89
N PHE A 203 -16.85 2.82 19.33
CA PHE A 203 -18.17 2.24 19.13
C PHE A 203 -18.18 0.82 19.73
N GLY A 204 -19.13 0.60 20.65
CA GLY A 204 -19.13 -0.48 21.61
C GLY A 204 -19.18 -1.90 21.03
N PRO A 205 -19.09 -2.92 21.91
CA PRO A 205 -19.06 -4.32 21.49
C PRO A 205 -20.34 -4.66 20.71
N VAL A 206 -20.18 -5.16 19.49
CA VAL A 206 -21.24 -5.90 18.81
C VAL A 206 -21.40 -7.20 19.58
N ILE A 207 -22.45 -7.23 20.40
CA ILE A 207 -22.91 -8.44 21.07
C ILE A 207 -23.53 -9.31 19.98
N HIS A 208 -22.83 -10.37 19.58
CA HIS A 208 -23.45 -11.44 18.79
C HIS A 208 -24.38 -12.24 19.73
N GLY A 209 -25.68 -12.11 19.49
CA GLY A 209 -26.68 -13.09 19.91
C GLY A 209 -26.81 -14.22 18.91
#